data_AF-A0A2V5M1J0-F1
#
_entry.id   AF-A0A2V5M1J0-F1
#
_cell.length_a   1.000
_cell.length_b   1.000
_cell.length_c   1.000
_cell.angle_alpha   90.00
_cell.angle_beta   90.00
_cell.angle_gamma   90.00
#
_symmetry.space_group_name_H-M   'P 1'
#
loop_
_entity.id
_entity.type
_entity.pdbx_description
1 polymer ?
#
loop_
_entity_poly.entity_id
_entity_poly.type
_entity_poly.pdbx_seq_one_letter_code
_entity_poly.pdbx_strand_id
1 'polypeptide(L)'
;MNTSTKILTVAGALLFSVALGIVAGTPAQEKAFTDKYKAAMEGKDTAALESFLYTQGSDPAALEFYKMMQSGGAGEKISSIELVNLTPEDVKKATTPMDGPTGKVCLNLKPTKKLIIKV
;
A
#
# COMPACT_ATOMS: atom_id res chain seq x y z
N MET A 1 15.47 37.14 -31.49
CA MET A 1 14.89 36.81 -30.17
C MET A 1 13.46 36.37 -30.44
N ASN A 2 13.24 35.06 -30.56
CA ASN A 2 11.98 34.48 -31.02
C ASN A 2 11.82 33.12 -30.30
N THR A 3 11.31 33.16 -29.07
CA THR A 3 11.14 31.97 -28.24
C THR A 3 9.95 31.17 -28.76
N SER A 4 10.21 30.04 -29.40
CA SER A 4 9.18 29.12 -29.88
C SER A 4 8.72 28.23 -28.73
N THR A 5 7.61 28.59 -28.09
CA THR A 5 6.95 27.81 -27.04
C THR A 5 6.41 26.51 -27.63
N LYS A 6 7.09 25.39 -27.36
CA LYS A 6 6.58 24.04 -27.65
C LYS A 6 5.59 23.67 -26.54
N ILE A 7 4.30 23.78 -26.86
CA ILE A 7 3.20 23.26 -26.04
C ILE A 7 3.37 21.74 -26.01
N LEU A 8 3.90 21.21 -24.91
CA LEU A 8 3.95 19.77 -24.65
C LEU A 8 2.52 19.35 -24.30
N THR A 9 1.81 18.79 -25.27
CA THR A 9 0.54 18.10 -25.07
C THR A 9 0.80 16.84 -24.25
N VAL A 10 0.92 17.00 -22.93
CA VAL A 10 0.74 15.89 -21.99
C VAL A 10 -0.75 15.62 -22.00
N ALA A 11 -1.16 14.64 -22.80
CA ALA A 11 -2.50 14.07 -22.77
C ALA A 11 -2.71 13.44 -21.39
N GLY A 12 -3.11 14.28 -20.44
CA GLY A 12 -3.59 13.89 -19.12
C GLY A 12 -4.92 13.18 -19.26
N ALA A 13 -4.88 11.89 -19.55
CA ALA A 13 -5.97 10.98 -19.27
C ALA A 13 -5.81 10.44 -17.84
N LEU A 14 -5.97 11.32 -16.85
CA LEU A 14 -6.13 10.92 -15.45
C LEU A 14 -7.31 11.67 -14.84
N LEU A 15 -8.47 11.50 -15.47
CA LEU A 15 -9.75 11.85 -14.86
C LEU A 15 -10.62 10.59 -14.86
N PHE A 16 -10.26 9.64 -13.99
CA PHE A 16 -11.27 8.73 -13.45
C PHE A 16 -11.83 9.40 -12.20
N SER A 17 -12.94 10.08 -12.43
CA SER A 17 -13.87 10.59 -11.43
C SER A 17 -14.04 9.60 -10.28
N VAL A 18 -13.59 10.04 -9.11
CA VAL A 18 -13.71 9.39 -7.81
C VAL A 18 -15.18 9.29 -7.43
N ALA A 19 -15.81 8.20 -7.84
CA ALA A 19 -17.06 7.70 -7.29
C ALA A 19 -17.00 6.18 -7.25
N LEU A 20 -15.90 5.65 -6.72
CA LEU A 20 -15.76 4.21 -6.48
C LEU A 20 -15.95 4.02 -4.97
N GLY A 21 -17.03 3.34 -4.60
CA GLY A 21 -17.02 2.59 -3.35
C GLY A 21 -15.73 1.76 -3.28
N ILE A 22 -15.24 1.49 -2.08
CA ILE A 22 -14.03 0.68 -1.89
C ILE A 22 -14.33 -0.75 -2.37
N VAL A 23 -14.18 -0.98 -3.67
CA VAL A 23 -14.31 -2.29 -4.31
C VAL A 23 -12.93 -2.93 -4.31
N ALA A 24 -12.86 -4.23 -4.03
CA ALA A 24 -11.61 -4.98 -4.11
C ALA A 24 -10.97 -4.81 -5.50
N GLY A 25 -9.63 -4.76 -5.55
CA GLY A 25 -8.90 -4.64 -6.81
C GLY A 25 -9.21 -5.80 -7.75
N THR A 26 -9.19 -5.54 -9.06
CA THR A 26 -9.21 -6.60 -10.07
C THR A 26 -7.93 -7.44 -10.00
N PRO A 27 -7.91 -8.69 -10.50
CA PRO A 27 -6.70 -9.50 -10.52
C PRO A 27 -5.49 -8.81 -11.18
N ALA A 28 -5.73 -7.99 -12.22
CA ALA A 28 -4.68 -7.22 -12.88
C ALA A 28 -4.12 -6.10 -11.98
N GLN A 29 -4.97 -5.41 -11.22
CA GLN A 29 -4.55 -4.38 -10.27
C GLN A 29 -3.82 -5.00 -9.07
N GLU A 30 -4.29 -6.14 -8.57
CA GLU A 30 -3.63 -6.89 -7.51
C GLU A 30 -2.23 -7.34 -7.93
N LYS A 31 -2.08 -7.86 -9.15
CA LYS A 31 -0.76 -8.22 -9.70
C LYS A 31 0.14 -7.00 -9.86
N ALA A 32 -0.38 -5.88 -10.39
CA ALA A 32 0.40 -4.65 -10.52
C ALA A 32 0.85 -4.11 -9.16
N PHE A 33 0.02 -4.25 -8.12
CA PHE A 33 0.38 -3.92 -6.75
C PHE A 33 1.52 -4.82 -6.24
N THR A 34 1.40 -6.16 -6.34
CA THR A 34 2.42 -7.08 -5.83
C THR A 34 3.74 -6.96 -6.59
N ASP A 35 3.70 -6.76 -7.91
CA ASP A 35 4.90 -6.56 -8.73
C ASP A 35 5.67 -5.29 -8.30
N LYS A 36 4.97 -4.17 -8.11
CA LYS A 36 5.59 -2.91 -7.66
C LYS A 36 6.08 -2.99 -6.22
N TYR A 37 5.30 -3.60 -5.33
CA TYR A 37 5.70 -3.78 -3.94
C TYR A 37 6.96 -4.63 -3.84
N LYS A 38 7.04 -5.73 -4.60
CA LYS A 38 8.23 -6.58 -4.67
C LYS A 38 9.45 -5.82 -5.18
N ALA A 39 9.30 -5.09 -6.29
CA ALA A 39 10.40 -4.28 -6.83
C ALA A 39 10.90 -3.24 -5.82
N ALA A 40 10.00 -2.60 -5.07
CA ALA A 40 10.36 -1.63 -4.04
C ALA A 40 11.08 -2.28 -2.85
N MET A 41 10.60 -3.44 -2.39
CA MET A 41 11.26 -4.22 -1.33
C MET A 41 12.66 -4.65 -1.75
N GLU A 42 12.81 -5.32 -2.90
CA GLU A 42 14.11 -5.84 -3.37
C GLU A 42 15.08 -4.70 -3.73
N GLY A 43 14.55 -3.57 -4.23
CA GLY A 43 15.32 -2.38 -4.59
C GLY A 43 15.67 -1.44 -3.43
N LYS A 44 15.22 -1.75 -2.20
CA LYS A 44 15.34 -0.85 -1.03
C LYS A 44 14.75 0.56 -1.27
N ASP A 45 13.71 0.65 -2.10
CA ASP A 45 13.02 1.90 -2.40
C ASP A 45 12.02 2.21 -1.29
N THR A 46 12.51 2.76 -0.18
CA THR A 46 11.70 3.07 1.00
C THR A 46 10.60 4.09 0.68
N ALA A 47 10.87 5.06 -0.21
CA ALA A 47 9.87 6.04 -0.61
C ALA A 47 8.68 5.38 -1.35
N ALA A 48 8.96 4.44 -2.27
CA ALA A 48 7.91 3.67 -2.91
C ALA A 48 7.18 2.76 -1.91
N LEU A 49 7.89 2.10 -0.99
CA LEU A 49 7.30 1.26 0.05
C LEU A 49 6.31 2.04 0.92
N GLU A 50 6.71 3.21 1.41
CA GLU A 50 5.88 4.07 2.23
C GLU A 50 4.63 4.56 1.48
N SER A 51 4.70 4.73 0.16
CA SER A 51 3.56 5.13 -0.67
C SER A 51 2.42 4.11 -0.69
N PHE A 52 2.68 2.85 -0.33
CA PHE A 52 1.66 1.81 -0.19
C PHE A 52 0.90 1.87 1.14
N LEU A 53 1.32 2.70 2.10
CA LEU A 53 0.64 2.85 3.38
C LEU A 53 -0.55 3.80 3.25
N TYR A 54 -1.66 3.43 3.88
CA TYR A 54 -2.81 4.32 4.03
C TYR A 54 -2.56 5.31 5.18
N THR A 55 -2.52 6.60 4.87
CA THR A 55 -2.15 7.66 5.83
C THR A 55 -3.33 8.49 6.33
N GLN A 56 -4.47 8.45 5.64
CA GLN A 56 -5.60 9.30 5.97
C GLN A 56 -6.26 8.87 7.28
N GLY A 57 -6.34 9.79 8.24
CA GLY A 57 -6.89 9.53 9.57
C GLY A 57 -6.04 8.57 10.41
N SER A 58 -4.82 8.25 9.99
CA SER A 58 -3.91 7.38 10.73
C SER A 58 -3.23 8.15 11.86
N ASP A 59 -3.03 7.48 13.00
CA ASP A 59 -2.22 8.00 14.09
C ASP A 59 -0.75 8.18 13.63
N PRO A 60 -0.12 9.35 13.84
CA PRO A 60 1.24 9.60 13.35
C PRO A 60 2.28 8.64 13.92
N ALA A 61 2.18 8.26 15.21
CA ALA A 61 3.15 7.36 15.84
C ALA A 61 2.98 5.92 15.31
N ALA A 62 1.74 5.48 15.09
CA ALA A 62 1.49 4.21 14.42
C ALA A 62 2.05 4.21 12.99
N LEU A 63 1.86 5.29 12.23
CA LEU A 63 2.39 5.39 10.87
C LEU A 63 3.92 5.30 10.85
N GLU A 64 4.63 6.04 11.71
CA GLU A 64 6.09 5.95 11.82
C GLU A 64 6.56 4.53 12.16
N PHE A 65 5.88 3.86 13.10
CA PHE A 65 6.18 2.48 13.46
C PHE A 65 6.07 1.52 12.26
N TYR A 66 5.00 1.63 11.46
CA TYR A 66 4.82 0.80 10.27
C TYR A 66 5.86 1.08 9.19
N LYS A 67 6.27 2.34 8.99
CA LYS A 67 7.37 2.69 8.07
C LYS A 67 8.68 2.02 8.49
N MET A 68 9.02 2.09 9.78
CA MET A 68 10.22 1.45 10.31
C MET A 68 10.18 -0.07 10.10
N MET A 69 9.07 -0.73 10.44
CA MET A 69 8.90 -2.17 10.21
C MET A 69 9.02 -2.55 8.73
N GLN A 70 8.37 -1.78 7.84
CA GLN A 70 8.38 -2.04 6.39
C GLN A 70 9.80 -1.89 5.81
N SER A 71 10.52 -0.83 6.21
CA SER A 71 11.90 -0.59 5.77
C SER A 71 12.90 -1.62 6.33
N GLY A 72 12.63 -2.19 7.51
CA GLY A 72 13.48 -3.21 8.13
C GLY A 72 13.57 -4.52 7.36
N GLY A 73 12.54 -4.86 6.56
CA GLY A 73 12.57 -6.00 5.65
C GLY A 73 13.05 -5.68 4.24
N ALA A 74 13.41 -4.43 3.94
CA ALA A 74 13.79 -4.01 2.60
C ALA A 74 15.20 -4.49 2.22
N GLY A 75 15.33 -4.97 0.98
CA GLY A 75 16.58 -5.47 0.39
C GLY A 75 16.76 -6.98 0.46
N GLU A 76 15.83 -7.71 1.09
CA GLU A 76 15.78 -9.16 0.99
C GLU A 76 15.17 -9.59 -0.35
N LYS A 77 15.63 -10.73 -0.88
CA LYS A 77 15.07 -11.29 -2.10
C LYS A 77 13.75 -11.97 -1.77
N ILE A 78 12.69 -11.65 -2.51
CA ILE A 78 11.35 -12.19 -2.25
C ILE A 78 11.13 -13.45 -3.08
N SER A 79 11.06 -14.60 -2.41
CA SER A 79 10.72 -15.89 -3.02
C SER A 79 9.24 -15.98 -3.45
N SER A 80 8.32 -15.33 -2.73
CA SER A 80 6.88 -15.28 -3.10
C SER A 80 6.19 -14.04 -2.51
N ILE A 81 5.27 -13.45 -3.28
CA ILE A 81 4.44 -12.33 -2.85
C ILE A 81 3.03 -12.47 -3.41
N GLU A 82 2.02 -12.45 -2.53
CA GLU A 82 0.64 -12.73 -2.93
C GLU A 82 -0.37 -11.95 -2.07
N LEU A 83 -1.48 -11.54 -2.70
CA LEU A 83 -2.67 -11.04 -2.00
C LEU A 83 -3.68 -12.18 -1.85
N VAL A 84 -3.91 -12.61 -0.62
CA VAL A 84 -4.82 -13.72 -0.33
C VAL A 84 -6.08 -13.22 0.37
N ASN A 85 -7.19 -13.91 0.10
CA ASN A 85 -8.46 -13.63 0.79
C ASN A 85 -8.31 -13.86 2.29
N LEU A 86 -9.00 -13.04 3.08
CA LEU A 86 -9.03 -13.19 4.52
C LEU A 86 -9.84 -14.43 4.91
N THR A 87 -9.28 -15.24 5.81
CA THR A 87 -10.03 -16.28 6.52
C THR A 87 -10.93 -15.65 7.60
N PRO A 88 -11.93 -16.38 8.14
CA PRO A 88 -12.72 -15.89 9.26
C PRO A 88 -11.86 -15.48 10.47
N GLU A 89 -10.75 -16.18 10.71
CA GLU A 89 -9.80 -15.83 11.78
C GLU A 89 -9.05 -14.53 11.49
N ASP A 90 -8.62 -14.31 10.24
CA ASP A 90 -7.97 -13.06 9.83
C ASP A 90 -8.91 -11.87 10.01
N VAL A 91 -10.19 -12.03 9.62
CA VAL A 91 -11.22 -11.01 9.82
C VAL A 91 -11.39 -10.70 11.31
N LYS A 92 -11.52 -11.74 12.15
CA LYS A 92 -11.67 -11.57 13.60
C LYS A 92 -10.47 -10.82 14.20
N LYS A 93 -9.25 -11.19 13.81
CA LYS A 93 -8.02 -10.50 14.26
C LYS A 93 -8.02 -9.04 13.81
N ALA A 94 -8.32 -8.77 12.55
CA ALA A 94 -8.34 -7.42 11.98
C ALA A 94 -9.39 -6.49 12.59
N THR A 95 -10.51 -7.03 13.09
CA THR A 95 -11.57 -6.25 13.74
C THR A 95 -11.43 -6.15 15.26
N THR A 96 -10.48 -6.88 15.86
CA THR A 96 -10.24 -6.82 17.30
C THR A 96 -9.30 -5.66 17.61
N PRO A 97 -9.59 -4.81 18.61
CA PRO A 97 -8.67 -3.75 19.02
C PRO A 97 -7.29 -4.32 19.39
N MET A 98 -6.25 -3.82 18.73
CA MET A 98 -4.86 -4.25 18.91
C MET A 98 -4.14 -3.30 19.86
N ASP A 99 -3.12 -3.78 20.55
CA ASP A 99 -2.24 -2.90 21.32
C ASP A 99 -1.40 -2.04 20.37
N GLY A 100 -1.52 -0.73 20.52
CA GLY A 100 -0.75 0.27 19.79
C GLY A 100 0.02 1.19 20.76
N PRO A 101 0.92 2.03 20.22
CA PRO A 101 1.77 2.91 21.03
C PRO A 101 0.98 3.92 21.88
N THR A 102 -0.26 4.24 21.48
CA THR A 102 -1.13 5.20 22.15
C THR A 102 -2.33 4.56 22.86
N GLY A 103 -2.38 3.23 22.94
CA GLY A 103 -3.50 2.46 23.51
C GLY A 103 -4.09 1.46 22.53
N LYS A 104 -5.35 1.05 22.74
CA LYS A 104 -6.03 0.11 21.83
C LYS A 104 -6.38 0.81 20.51
N VAL A 105 -5.97 0.21 19.39
CA VAL A 105 -6.20 0.74 18.03
C VAL A 105 -6.97 -0.26 17.17
N CYS A 106 -7.80 0.24 16.28
CA CYS A 106 -8.47 -0.53 15.24
C CYS A 106 -7.97 -0.09 13.86
N LEU A 107 -8.08 -0.95 12.86
CA LEU A 107 -7.81 -0.56 11.49
C LEU A 107 -8.83 0.48 11.01
N ASN A 108 -8.36 1.54 10.37
CA ASN A 108 -9.22 2.60 9.81
C ASN A 108 -10.13 2.09 8.68
N LEU A 109 -9.70 1.03 7.98
CA LEU A 109 -10.43 0.41 6.89
C LEU A 109 -10.64 -1.08 7.20
N LYS A 110 -11.80 -1.60 6.80
CA LYS A 110 -12.04 -3.05 6.81
C LYS A 110 -11.17 -3.70 5.74
N PRO A 111 -10.22 -4.57 6.09
CA PRO A 111 -9.37 -5.20 5.08
C PRO A 111 -10.19 -6.20 4.27
N THR A 112 -9.83 -6.37 3.01
CA THR A 112 -10.44 -7.32 2.08
C THR A 112 -9.50 -8.47 1.74
N LYS A 113 -8.19 -8.22 1.78
CA LYS A 113 -7.11 -9.18 1.56
C LYS A 113 -5.95 -8.91 2.50
N LYS A 114 -5.08 -9.92 2.65
CA LYS A 114 -3.79 -9.79 3.32
C LYS A 114 -2.65 -10.02 2.34
N LEU A 115 -1.60 -9.23 2.48
CA LEU A 115 -0.35 -9.41 1.75
C LEU A 115 0.51 -10.45 2.47
N ILE A 116 0.91 -11.50 1.75
CA ILE A 116 1.84 -12.52 2.23
C ILE A 116 3.15 -12.34 1.46
N ILE A 117 4.24 -12.18 2.19
CA ILE A 117 5.59 -12.09 1.64
C ILE A 117 6.40 -13.23 2.23
N LYS A 118 7.07 -13.98 1.36
CA LYS A 118 8.09 -14.96 1.71
C LYS A 118 9.40 -14.45 1.15
N VAL A 119 10.37 -14.30 2.04
CA VAL A 119 11.76 -14.00 1.73
C VAL A 119 12.48 -15.32 1.54
#